data_AF-A0AAD4YMR5-F1
#
_entry.id   AF-A0AAD4YMR5-F1
#
_cell.length_a   1.000
_cell.length_b   1.000
_cell.length_c   1.000
_cell.angle_alpha   90.00
_cell.angle_beta   90.00
_cell.angle_gamma   90.00
#
_symmetry.space_group_name_H-M   'P 1'
#
loop_
_entity.id
_entity.type
_entity.pdbx_description
1 polymer ?
#
loop_
_entity_poly.entity_id
_entity_poly.type
_entity_poly.pdbx_seq_one_letter_code
_entity_poly.pdbx_strand_id
1 'polypeptide(L)'
;MVYGVARRPRPDWNVDHPIEYIQCDLADPHQTHSELSQLTDVTHIFYVIWASKPTEVESCEANGNVFRNLLDAVIPNAPNLQHICLQTGRKHYIGPFQMWGKFEPREPPFHEDFPRLNVPCFYYTLEDILFLEVKKEGLTWSVHIRRIA
;
A
#
# COMPACT_ATOMS: atom_id res chain seq x y z
N MET A 1 1.33 15.85 -13.39
CA MET A 1 1.84 14.61 -14.04
C MET A 1 1.29 13.41 -13.27
N VAL A 2 1.09 12.26 -13.92
CA VAL A 2 0.66 11.03 -13.24
C VAL A 2 1.61 9.92 -13.63
N TYR A 3 2.26 9.32 -12.62
CA TYR A 3 3.11 8.14 -12.78
C TYR A 3 2.31 6.89 -12.45
N GLY A 4 2.29 5.92 -13.37
CA GLY A 4 1.65 4.62 -13.17
C GLY A 4 2.69 3.52 -13.07
N VAL A 5 2.76 2.83 -11.94
CA VAL A 5 3.77 1.78 -11.69
C VAL A 5 3.12 0.40 -11.73
N ALA A 6 3.68 -0.50 -12.55
CA ALA A 6 3.29 -1.91 -12.55
C ALA A 6 4.39 -2.80 -13.15
N ARG A 7 4.33 -4.11 -12.87
CA ARG A 7 5.38 -5.07 -13.29
C ARG A 7 5.35 -5.43 -14.77
N ARG A 8 4.15 -5.51 -15.35
CA ARG A 8 3.96 -5.97 -16.74
C ARG A 8 4.11 -4.78 -17.69
N PRO A 9 4.35 -5.04 -18.98
CA PRO A 9 4.21 -4.01 -20.00
C PRO A 9 2.82 -3.39 -19.95
N ARG A 10 2.74 -2.10 -20.29
CA ARG A 10 1.47 -1.36 -20.33
C ARG A 10 0.50 -2.05 -21.30
N PRO A 11 -0.68 -2.50 -20.84
CA PRO A 11 -1.62 -3.18 -21.71
C PRO A 11 -2.39 -2.19 -22.60
N ASP A 12 -2.86 -2.66 -23.75
CA ASP A 12 -3.55 -1.83 -24.76
C ASP A 12 -4.76 -1.08 -24.20
N TRP A 13 -5.57 -1.70 -23.34
CA TRP A 13 -6.72 -1.03 -22.74
C TRP A 13 -6.36 0.16 -21.84
N ASN A 14 -5.09 0.29 -21.45
CA ASN A 14 -4.63 1.38 -20.60
C ASN A 14 -3.97 2.53 -21.39
N VAL A 15 -3.63 2.36 -22.68
CA VAL A 15 -2.79 3.31 -23.43
C VAL A 15 -3.39 4.70 -23.58
N ASP A 16 -4.72 4.80 -23.63
CA ASP A 16 -5.44 6.07 -23.82
C ASP A 16 -5.38 6.99 -22.59
N HIS A 17 -4.90 6.49 -21.44
CA HIS A 17 -4.75 7.30 -20.24
C HIS A 17 -3.46 8.15 -20.33
N PRO A 18 -3.49 9.47 -20.09
CA PRO A 18 -2.29 10.31 -20.17
C PRO A 18 -1.42 10.15 -18.90
N ILE A 19 -0.81 8.98 -18.74
CA ILE A 19 0.09 8.63 -17.64
C ILE A 19 1.49 8.29 -18.17
N GLU A 20 2.49 8.60 -17.37
CA GLU A 20 3.84 8.09 -17.53
C GLU A 20 3.93 6.71 -16.89
N TYR A 21 4.06 5.68 -17.72
CA TYR A 21 4.03 4.29 -17.26
C TYR A 21 5.43 3.80 -16.95
N ILE A 22 5.65 3.36 -15.72
CA ILE A 22 6.92 2.87 -15.21
C ILE A 22 6.79 1.37 -14.95
N GLN A 23 7.59 0.59 -15.66
CA GLN A 23 7.63 -0.85 -15.46
C GLN A 23 8.60 -1.21 -14.33
N CYS A 24 8.08 -1.48 -13.13
CA CYS A 24 8.89 -1.75 -11.95
C CYS A 24 8.29 -2.87 -11.09
N ASP A 25 9.13 -3.80 -10.61
CA ASP A 25 8.78 -4.71 -9.53
C ASP A 25 9.15 -4.09 -8.19
N LEU A 26 8.14 -3.64 -7.46
CA LEU A 26 8.33 -3.03 -6.15
C LEU A 26 8.84 -4.01 -5.08
N ALA A 27 8.85 -5.31 -5.37
CA ALA A 27 9.50 -6.30 -4.51
C ALA A 27 11.03 -6.31 -4.66
N ASP A 28 11.58 -5.76 -5.75
CA ASP A 28 13.02 -5.59 -5.94
C ASP A 28 13.43 -4.19 -5.43
N PRO A 29 14.15 -4.09 -4.29
CA PRO A 29 14.54 -2.80 -3.72
C PRO A 29 15.49 -2.02 -4.62
N HIS A 30 16.36 -2.68 -5.39
CA HIS A 30 17.31 -2.01 -6.28
C HIS A 30 16.60 -1.42 -7.48
N GLN A 31 15.70 -2.19 -8.11
CA GLN A 31 14.89 -1.70 -9.21
C GLN A 31 13.99 -0.55 -8.74
N THR A 32 13.31 -0.73 -7.60
CA THR A 32 12.42 0.30 -7.03
C THR A 32 13.15 1.60 -6.79
N HIS A 33 14.34 1.54 -6.17
CA HIS A 33 15.13 2.73 -5.94
C HIS A 33 15.57 3.36 -7.27
N SER A 34 16.09 2.58 -8.22
CA SER A 34 16.53 3.10 -9.52
C SER A 34 15.42 3.82 -10.29
N GLU A 35 14.23 3.23 -10.34
CA GLU A 35 13.11 3.75 -11.13
C GLU A 35 12.38 4.90 -10.43
N LEU A 36 12.24 4.87 -9.10
CA LEU A 36 11.38 5.82 -8.38
C LEU A 36 12.12 6.97 -7.69
N SER A 37 13.42 6.83 -7.39
CA SER A 37 14.18 7.93 -6.76
C SER A 37 14.35 9.16 -7.67
N GLN A 38 14.24 8.97 -8.99
CA GLN A 38 14.27 10.07 -9.96
C GLN A 38 12.97 10.88 -10.02
N LEU A 39 11.88 10.41 -9.40
CA LEU A 39 10.55 11.04 -9.44
C LEU A 39 10.42 12.17 -8.39
N THR A 40 11.20 13.22 -8.59
CA THR A 40 11.37 14.31 -7.61
C THR A 40 10.17 15.27 -7.51
N ASP A 41 9.26 15.25 -8.48
CA ASP A 41 8.08 16.12 -8.56
C ASP A 41 6.80 15.47 -7.97
N VAL A 42 6.89 14.25 -7.44
CA VAL A 42 5.76 13.56 -6.82
C VAL A 42 5.27 14.33 -5.59
N THR A 43 3.97 14.61 -5.56
CA THR A 43 3.31 15.28 -4.43
C THR A 43 2.37 14.35 -3.64
N HIS A 44 1.83 13.32 -4.29
CA HIS A 44 0.84 12.41 -3.71
C HIS A 44 1.15 10.97 -4.12
N ILE A 45 1.08 10.05 -3.16
CA ILE A 45 1.20 8.61 -3.41
C ILE A 45 -0.17 7.96 -3.23
N PHE A 46 -0.62 7.19 -4.22
CA PHE A 46 -1.82 6.35 -4.14
C PHE A 46 -1.41 4.88 -4.15
N TYR A 47 -1.36 4.25 -2.98
CA TYR A 47 -0.97 2.85 -2.84
C TYR A 47 -2.18 1.93 -2.94
N VAL A 48 -2.32 1.26 -4.10
CA VAL A 48 -3.51 0.47 -4.48
C VAL A 48 -3.18 -0.96 -4.91
N ILE A 49 -2.02 -1.48 -4.50
CA ILE A 49 -1.54 -2.82 -4.86
C ILE A 49 -1.37 -3.70 -3.62
N TRP A 50 -1.34 -5.01 -3.84
CA TRP A 50 -0.99 -6.00 -2.81
C TRP A 50 -0.45 -7.28 -3.46
N ALA A 51 0.26 -8.07 -2.68
CA ALA A 51 0.73 -9.41 -3.05
C ALA A 51 0.01 -10.46 -2.18
N SER A 52 -0.60 -11.45 -2.82
CA SER A 52 -1.16 -12.61 -2.12
C SER A 52 -0.05 -13.63 -1.84
N LYS A 53 0.04 -14.10 -0.59
CA LYS A 53 0.93 -15.20 -0.18
C LYS A 53 0.13 -16.36 0.45
N PRO A 54 0.71 -17.57 0.53
CA PRO A 54 0.04 -18.73 1.11
C PRO A 54 -0.44 -18.50 2.55
N THR A 55 0.37 -17.84 3.37
CA THR A 55 0.01 -17.48 4.75
C THR A 55 -0.14 -15.97 4.94
N GLU A 56 -0.86 -15.57 5.98
CA GLU A 56 -0.98 -14.15 6.32
C GLU A 56 0.34 -13.57 6.84
N VAL A 57 1.16 -14.37 7.53
CA VAL A 57 2.50 -13.95 7.99
C VAL A 57 3.40 -13.61 6.80
N GLU A 58 3.50 -14.50 5.82
CA GLU A 58 4.23 -14.21 4.57
C GLU A 58 3.61 -13.01 3.82
N SER A 59 2.28 -12.82 3.92
CA SER A 59 1.62 -11.65 3.34
C SER A 59 2.04 -10.36 4.05
N CYS A 60 2.16 -10.36 5.38
CA CYS A 60 2.68 -9.22 6.15
C CYS A 60 4.10 -8.87 5.73
N GLU A 61 4.98 -9.88 5.63
CA GLU A 61 6.37 -9.68 5.20
C GLU A 61 6.46 -9.12 3.78
N ALA A 62 5.79 -9.78 2.82
CA ALA A 62 5.88 -9.41 1.42
C ALA A 62 5.25 -8.03 1.14
N ASN A 63 4.05 -7.75 1.64
CA ASN A 63 3.40 -6.47 1.43
C ASN A 63 4.12 -5.35 2.19
N GLY A 64 4.61 -5.63 3.40
CA GLY A 64 5.40 -4.68 4.16
C GLY A 64 6.69 -4.30 3.43
N ASN A 65 7.42 -5.27 2.86
CA ASN A 65 8.65 -4.99 2.12
C ASN A 65 8.38 -4.17 0.85
N VAL A 66 7.36 -4.53 0.06
CA VAL A 66 6.97 -3.78 -1.13
C VAL A 66 6.64 -2.32 -0.79
N PHE A 67 5.91 -2.10 0.31
CA PHE A 67 5.53 -0.76 0.71
C PHE A 67 6.73 0.05 1.25
N ARG A 68 7.61 -0.56 2.05
CA ARG A 68 8.85 0.09 2.48
C ARG A 68 9.74 0.49 1.31
N ASN A 69 9.98 -0.42 0.36
CA ASN A 69 10.79 -0.13 -0.82
C ASN A 69 10.28 1.11 -1.58
N LEU A 70 8.96 1.25 -1.74
CA LEU A 70 8.34 2.42 -2.35
C LEU A 70 8.60 3.69 -1.52
N LEU A 71 8.34 3.65 -0.22
CA LEU A 71 8.47 4.82 0.65
C LEU A 71 9.94 5.26 0.78
N ASP A 72 10.86 4.32 0.95
CA ASP A 72 12.31 4.54 1.01
C ASP A 72 12.84 5.17 -0.28
N ALA A 73 12.29 4.79 -1.44
CA ALA A 73 12.68 5.38 -2.71
C ALA A 73 12.10 6.78 -2.94
N VAL A 74 10.87 7.06 -2.49
CA VAL A 74 10.16 8.31 -2.83
C VAL A 74 10.31 9.39 -1.76
N ILE A 75 10.13 9.08 -0.46
CA ILE A 75 10.11 10.09 0.62
C ILE A 75 11.39 10.95 0.67
N PRO A 76 12.61 10.38 0.52
CA PRO A 76 13.83 11.18 0.54
C PRO A 76 14.03 12.02 -0.72
N ASN A 77 13.47 11.59 -1.86
CA ASN A 77 13.76 12.16 -3.18
C ASN A 77 12.66 13.08 -3.72
N ALA A 78 11.46 13.05 -3.14
CA ALA A 78 10.34 13.92 -3.48
C ALA A 78 10.16 15.02 -2.41
N PRO A 79 10.86 16.17 -2.52
CA PRO A 79 10.80 17.24 -1.52
C PRO A 79 9.40 17.84 -1.35
N ASN A 80 8.57 17.79 -2.39
CA ASN A 80 7.21 18.32 -2.39
C ASN A 80 6.14 17.26 -2.07
N LEU A 81 6.52 16.11 -1.52
CA LEU A 81 5.57 15.08 -1.10
C LEU A 81 4.68 15.59 0.04
N GLN A 82 3.37 15.56 -0.17
CA GLN A 82 2.36 16.14 0.73
C GLN A 82 1.46 15.07 1.36
N HIS A 83 1.14 13.99 0.62
CA HIS A 83 0.14 13.02 1.09
C HIS A 83 0.40 11.59 0.61
N ILE A 84 0.08 10.62 1.48
CA ILE A 84 0.08 9.19 1.15
C ILE A 84 -1.32 8.61 1.42
N CYS A 85 -1.98 8.17 0.35
CA CYS A 85 -3.23 7.41 0.40
C CYS A 85 -2.93 5.91 0.41
N LEU A 86 -3.27 5.22 1.49
CA LEU A 86 -3.17 3.76 1.60
C LEU A 86 -4.55 3.12 1.42
N GLN A 87 -4.71 2.30 0.37
CA GLN A 87 -5.94 1.52 0.19
C GLN A 87 -5.83 0.15 0.89
N THR A 88 -6.75 -0.12 1.81
CA THR A 88 -6.93 -1.44 2.45
C THR A 88 -8.32 -2.00 2.10
N GLY A 89 -8.95 -2.75 2.99
CA GLY A 89 -10.26 -3.35 2.72
C GLY A 89 -10.90 -4.01 3.93
N ARG A 90 -12.07 -4.62 3.71
CA ARG A 90 -12.90 -5.21 4.78
C ARG A 90 -12.20 -6.24 5.67
N LYS A 91 -11.08 -6.87 5.24
CA LYS A 91 -10.29 -7.75 6.11
C LYS A 91 -9.80 -7.08 7.39
N HIS A 92 -9.77 -5.74 7.44
CA HIS A 92 -9.50 -5.02 8.67
C HIS A 92 -10.49 -5.41 9.80
N TYR A 93 -11.75 -5.70 9.45
CA TYR A 93 -12.79 -6.05 10.43
C TYR A 93 -13.06 -7.55 10.55
N ILE A 94 -12.91 -8.29 9.44
CA ILE A 94 -13.23 -9.72 9.36
C ILE A 94 -12.01 -10.63 9.37
N GLY A 95 -10.81 -10.04 9.45
CA GLY A 95 -9.51 -10.69 9.43
C GLY A 95 -9.17 -11.42 8.12
N PRO A 96 -8.01 -12.09 8.08
CA PRO A 96 -7.47 -12.66 6.85
C PRO A 96 -8.18 -13.95 6.45
N PHE A 97 -8.31 -14.19 5.14
CA PHE A 97 -9.05 -15.32 4.57
C PHE A 97 -8.56 -16.68 5.13
N GLN A 98 -7.25 -16.83 5.34
CA GLN A 98 -6.62 -18.06 5.82
C GLN A 98 -6.96 -18.41 7.28
N MET A 99 -7.52 -17.45 8.03
CA MET A 99 -7.86 -17.60 9.44
C MET A 99 -9.37 -17.56 9.70
N TRP A 100 -10.21 -17.49 8.66
CA TRP A 100 -11.67 -17.52 8.82
C TRP A 100 -12.12 -18.77 9.57
N GLY A 101 -13.03 -18.57 10.53
CA GLY A 101 -13.51 -19.63 11.44
C GLY A 101 -12.58 -19.98 12.61
N LYS A 102 -11.40 -19.35 12.71
CA LYS A 102 -10.43 -19.59 13.81
C LYS A 102 -10.46 -18.49 14.89
N PHE A 103 -11.22 -17.44 14.66
CA PHE A 103 -11.42 -16.33 15.59
C PHE A 103 -12.79 -15.69 15.31
N GLU A 104 -13.30 -14.93 16.27
CA GLU A 104 -14.56 -14.19 16.10
C GLU A 104 -14.28 -12.87 15.34
N PRO A 105 -14.87 -12.67 14.14
CA PRO A 105 -14.75 -11.41 13.43
C PRO A 105 -15.52 -10.30 14.14
N ARG A 106 -15.29 -9.04 13.76
CA ARG A 106 -16.20 -7.96 14.15
C ARG A 106 -17.55 -8.18 13.50
N GLU A 107 -18.61 -7.86 14.22
CA GLU A 107 -19.96 -7.83 13.67
C GLU A 107 -20.25 -6.47 13.01
N PRO A 108 -20.99 -6.45 11.89
CA PRO A 108 -21.46 -5.20 11.30
C PRO A 108 -22.52 -4.52 12.18
N PRO A 109 -22.72 -3.19 12.04
CA PRO A 109 -22.07 -2.29 11.09
C PRO A 109 -20.59 -2.04 11.41
N PHE A 110 -19.74 -2.07 10.38
CA PHE A 110 -18.31 -1.82 10.55
C PHE A 110 -18.03 -0.32 10.73
N HIS A 111 -17.28 0.00 11.79
CA HIS A 111 -16.82 1.35 12.12
C HIS A 111 -15.29 1.40 12.13
N GLU A 112 -14.71 2.49 11.64
CA GLU A 112 -13.27 2.73 11.56
C GLU A 112 -12.60 2.76 12.95
N ASP A 113 -13.35 3.10 14.00
CA ASP A 113 -12.87 3.12 15.38
C ASP A 113 -12.81 1.73 16.04
N PHE A 114 -13.18 0.65 15.32
CA PHE A 114 -13.06 -0.69 15.87
C PHE A 114 -11.60 -1.04 16.14
N PRO A 115 -11.30 -1.64 17.32
CA PRO A 115 -9.93 -2.07 17.58
C PRO A 115 -9.54 -3.17 16.60
N ARG A 116 -8.26 -3.18 16.21
CA ARG A 116 -7.65 -4.24 15.42
C ARG A 116 -7.95 -5.61 16.03
N LEU A 117 -8.17 -6.61 15.18
CA LEU A 117 -8.28 -7.99 15.62
C LEU A 117 -6.93 -8.50 16.13
N ASN A 118 -6.95 -9.38 17.14
CA ASN A 118 -5.73 -10.01 17.67
C ASN A 118 -5.26 -11.19 16.79
N VAL A 119 -5.07 -10.91 15.50
CA VAL A 119 -4.56 -11.85 14.49
C VAL A 119 -3.61 -11.11 13.55
N PRO A 120 -2.64 -11.80 12.92
CA PRO A 120 -1.87 -11.20 11.84
C PRO A 120 -2.80 -10.65 10.75
N CYS A 121 -2.53 -9.45 10.28
CA CYS A 121 -3.15 -8.91 9.08
C CYS A 121 -2.19 -7.96 8.39
N PHE A 122 -1.92 -8.17 7.11
CA PHE A 122 -0.95 -7.31 6.40
C PHE A 122 -1.43 -5.86 6.29
N TYR A 123 -2.74 -5.59 6.40
CA TYR A 123 -3.27 -4.23 6.49
C TYR A 123 -2.72 -3.49 7.71
N TYR A 124 -2.67 -4.15 8.87
CA TYR A 124 -2.11 -3.56 10.09
C TYR A 124 -0.61 -3.29 9.91
N THR A 125 0.11 -4.20 9.27
CA THR A 125 1.53 -4.00 8.93
C THR A 125 1.75 -2.78 8.04
N LEU A 126 0.90 -2.58 7.02
CA LEU A 126 1.00 -1.41 6.13
C LEU A 126 0.68 -0.11 6.87
N GLU A 127 -0.34 -0.09 7.72
CA GLU A 127 -0.67 1.06 8.58
C GLU A 127 0.48 1.40 9.52
N ASP A 128 1.10 0.40 10.17
CA ASP A 128 2.20 0.63 11.10
C ASP A 128 3.44 1.20 10.40
N ILE A 129 3.75 0.73 9.19
CA ILE A 129 4.79 1.31 8.33
C ILE A 129 4.43 2.75 7.97
N LEU A 130 3.20 3.00 7.52
CA LEU A 130 2.74 4.35 7.15
C LEU A 130 2.89 5.33 8.31
N PHE A 131 2.44 4.96 9.51
CA PHE A 131 2.52 5.83 10.68
C PHE A 131 3.96 6.05 11.16
N LEU A 132 4.85 5.09 10.92
CA LEU A 132 6.26 5.23 11.22
C LEU A 132 6.96 6.21 10.26
N GLU A 133 6.69 6.10 8.96
CA GLU A 133 7.36 6.88 7.91
C GLU A 133 6.86 8.32 7.81
N VAL A 134 5.58 8.58 8.12
CA VAL A 134 4.98 9.92 8.01
C VAL A 134 5.34 10.84 9.19
N LYS A 135 6.43 10.55 9.92
CA LYS A 135 6.97 11.44 10.96
C LYS A 135 7.61 12.72 10.40
N LYS A 136 7.80 12.83 9.09
CA LYS A 136 8.29 14.04 8.41
C LYS A 136 7.27 15.18 8.57
N GLU A 137 7.71 16.34 9.04
CA GLU A 137 6.84 17.51 9.21
C GLU A 137 6.10 17.85 7.91
N GLY A 138 4.77 18.01 8.01
CA GLY A 138 3.91 18.39 6.89
C GLY A 138 3.45 17.27 5.96
N LEU A 139 4.01 16.06 6.06
CA LEU A 139 3.50 14.90 5.32
C LEU A 139 2.23 14.39 6.00
N THR A 140 1.16 14.24 5.23
CA THR A 140 -0.14 13.75 5.72
C THR A 140 -0.45 12.37 5.16
N TRP A 141 -1.40 11.68 5.77
CA TRP A 141 -1.80 10.34 5.33
C TRP A 141 -3.30 10.11 5.46
N SER A 142 -3.81 9.17 4.68
CA SER A 142 -5.18 8.66 4.80
C SER A 142 -5.20 7.15 4.55
N VAL A 143 -6.04 6.45 5.29
CA VAL A 143 -6.28 5.02 5.10
C VAL A 143 -7.71 4.84 4.60
N HIS A 144 -7.86 4.26 3.42
CA HIS A 144 -9.16 4.04 2.79
C HIS A 144 -9.53 2.56 2.85
N ILE A 145 -10.49 2.23 3.70
CA ILE A 145 -11.01 0.88 3.85
C ILE A 145 -12.10 0.67 2.79
N ARG A 146 -11.75 0.08 1.64
CA ARG A 146 -12.72 -0.15 0.58
C ARG A 146 -13.74 -1.20 1.01
N ARG A 147 -15.00 -0.79 1.11
CA ARG A 147 -16.16 -1.67 1.20
C ARG A 147 -16.43 -2.24 -0.19
N ILE A 148 -15.85 -3.38 -0.55
CA ILE A 148 -16.30 -4.11 -1.74
C ILE A 148 -17.69 -4.67 -1.40
N ALA A 149 -18.73 -4.11 -2.02
CA ALA A 149 -20.08 -4.66 -2.03
C ALA A 149 -20.11 -5.95 -2.86
#